data_AF-A0A968J4M6-F1
#
_entry.id   AF-A0A968J4M6-F1
#
_cell.length_a   1.000
_cell.length_b   1.000
_cell.length_c   1.000
_cell.angle_alpha   90.00
_cell.angle_beta   90.00
_cell.angle_gamma   90.00
#
_symmetry.space_group_name_H-M   'P 1'
#
loop_
_entity.id
_entity.type
_entity.pdbx_description
1 polymer ?
#
loop_
_entity_poly.entity_id
_entity_poly.type
_entity_poly.pdbx_seq_one_letter_code
_entity_poly.pdbx_strand_id
1 'polypeptide(L)'
;MIGELLINQNQQSLQTDQIHAAAQEALSQVQRCFQRLSQVQDCANQRLLSSQHGSQCRQPTSPDSTSDFDVLELDPYDELHLFLQRLHEDMAQLAEGIESFDLFVQQSRLHLKKQKRLLTNGQEDLLQARMVPLGQVFNRFPPVLQQLCTSHQKSVDLRLQGTQVLIDKVIAEKLYDPLLHLVRNAFDHGIEAVDRRRQRGKPDTGMILLQAYHQGNRTTIEIQDDGGGLNYDKIRQRAQERQLLSPNELATATSAQLAELLFQPGFSTADQVSQLSGRGGGVGCGPQSDPVTAGDGGGNL
;
A
#
# COMPACT_ATOMS: atom_id res chain seq x y z
N MET A 1 0.41 1.42 -5.12
CA MET A 1 1.49 2.14 -4.40
C MET A 1 1.45 1.96 -2.88
N ILE A 2 0.50 2.49 -2.09
CA ILE A 2 0.52 2.28 -0.60
C ILE A 2 0.20 0.82 -0.22
N GLY A 3 -0.75 0.18 -0.91
CA GLY A 3 -1.10 -1.23 -0.68
C GLY A 3 0.06 -2.19 -0.94
N GLU A 4 0.79 -2.02 -2.05
CA GLU A 4 1.98 -2.83 -2.35
C GLU A 4 3.11 -2.62 -1.34
N LEU A 5 3.30 -1.38 -0.86
CA LEU A 5 4.30 -1.08 0.17
C LEU A 5 3.97 -1.79 1.49
N LEU A 6 2.69 -1.79 1.89
CA LEU A 6 2.22 -2.49 3.09
C LEU A 6 2.34 -4.01 2.95
N ILE A 7 2.02 -4.55 1.78
CA ILE A 7 2.17 -5.99 1.49
C ILE A 7 3.66 -6.38 1.55
N ASN A 8 4.54 -5.59 0.94
CA ASN A 8 5.97 -5.84 0.97
C ASN A 8 6.55 -5.68 2.39
N GLN A 9 6.04 -4.73 3.18
CA GLN A 9 6.40 -4.55 4.59
C GLN A 9 6.03 -5.77 5.44
N ASN A 10 4.81 -6.27 5.31
CA ASN A 10 4.38 -7.47 6.03
C ASN A 10 5.21 -8.69 5.61
N GLN A 11 5.50 -8.83 4.32
CA GLN A 11 6.30 -9.92 3.80
C GLN A 11 7.76 -9.88 4.32
N GLN A 12 8.37 -8.69 4.37
CA GLN A 12 9.70 -8.51 4.97
C GLN A 12 9.71 -8.77 6.47
N SER A 13 8.70 -8.30 7.21
CA SER A 13 8.60 -8.58 8.66
C SER A 13 8.51 -10.08 8.90
N LEU A 14 7.63 -10.76 8.17
CA LEU A 14 7.43 -12.19 8.26
C LEU A 14 8.71 -12.99 7.94
N GLN A 15 9.42 -12.63 6.87
CA GLN A 15 10.71 -13.25 6.55
C GLN A 15 11.74 -13.06 7.65
N THR A 16 11.80 -11.87 8.23
CA THR A 16 12.78 -11.61 9.29
C THR A 16 12.44 -12.40 10.55
N ASP A 17 11.16 -12.56 10.87
CA ASP A 17 10.70 -13.35 12.03
C ASP A 17 10.94 -14.85 11.82
N GLN A 18 10.80 -15.35 10.58
CA GLN A 18 11.19 -16.70 10.21
C GLN A 18 12.69 -16.96 10.39
N ILE A 19 13.54 -16.02 9.97
CA ILE A 19 15.00 -16.12 10.15
C ILE A 19 15.35 -16.20 11.65
N HIS A 20 14.71 -15.38 12.48
CA HIS A 20 14.95 -15.40 13.93
C HIS A 20 14.46 -16.70 14.57
N ALA A 21 13.28 -17.21 14.19
CA ALA A 21 12.78 -18.49 14.68
C ALA A 21 13.72 -19.65 14.29
N ALA A 22 14.23 -19.66 13.05
CA ALA A 22 15.19 -20.66 12.59
C ALA A 22 16.54 -20.56 13.33
N ALA A 23 17.02 -19.34 13.61
CA ALA A 23 18.24 -19.13 14.40
C ALA A 23 18.10 -19.65 15.84
N GLN A 24 16.97 -19.37 16.49
CA GLN A 24 16.68 -19.89 17.83
C GLN A 24 16.56 -21.41 17.85
N GLU A 25 15.93 -22.00 16.83
CA GLU A 25 15.83 -23.45 16.70
C GLU A 25 17.22 -24.08 16.54
N ALA A 26 18.08 -23.53 15.68
CA ALA A 26 19.45 -23.97 15.50
C ALA A 26 20.26 -23.89 16.81
N LEU A 27 20.13 -22.79 17.56
CA LEU A 27 20.78 -22.61 18.86
C LEU A 27 20.34 -23.71 19.86
N SER A 28 19.03 -24.01 19.89
CA SER A 28 18.49 -25.08 20.74
C SER A 28 18.97 -26.49 20.32
N GLN A 29 19.25 -26.71 19.03
CA GLN A 29 19.79 -27.97 18.52
C GLN A 29 21.26 -28.12 18.90
N VAL A 30 22.04 -27.04 18.79
CA VAL A 30 23.46 -27.00 19.23
C VAL A 30 23.56 -27.29 20.73
N GLN A 31 22.73 -26.64 21.56
CA GLN A 31 22.68 -26.90 23.01
C GLN A 31 22.32 -28.35 23.36
N ARG A 32 21.36 -28.95 22.64
CA ARG A 32 20.99 -30.37 22.81
C ARG A 32 22.12 -31.30 22.42
N CYS A 33 22.88 -30.96 21.38
CA CYS A 33 24.05 -31.74 20.97
C CYS A 33 25.16 -31.67 22.03
N PHE A 34 25.40 -30.49 22.61
CA PHE A 34 26.34 -30.28 23.72
C PHE A 34 26.02 -31.19 24.92
N GLN A 35 24.76 -31.23 25.35
CA GLN A 35 24.34 -32.09 26.46
C GLN A 35 24.58 -33.57 26.18
N ARG A 36 24.31 -34.02 24.94
CA ARG A 36 24.54 -35.42 24.54
C ARG A 36 26.03 -35.77 24.49
N LEU A 37 26.86 -34.88 23.95
CA LEU A 37 28.31 -35.07 23.90
C LEU A 37 28.91 -35.14 25.31
N SER A 38 28.49 -34.26 26.23
CA SER A 38 28.90 -34.31 27.63
C SER A 38 28.53 -35.64 28.28
N GLN A 39 27.30 -36.14 28.05
CA GLN A 39 26.86 -37.45 28.58
C GLN A 39 27.71 -38.61 28.04
N VAL A 40 28.08 -38.57 26.76
CA VAL A 40 28.95 -39.60 26.15
C VAL A 40 30.35 -39.55 26.74
N GLN A 41 30.90 -38.34 26.95
CA GLN A 41 32.20 -38.16 27.59
C GLN A 41 32.20 -38.64 29.04
N ASP A 42 31.14 -38.35 29.80
CA ASP A 42 30.96 -38.84 31.16
C ASP A 42 30.85 -40.37 31.22
N CYS A 43 30.12 -40.98 30.28
CA CYS A 43 30.01 -42.44 30.17
C CYS A 43 31.35 -43.10 29.81
N ALA A 44 32.12 -42.50 28.90
CA ALA A 44 33.45 -42.98 28.55
C ALA A 44 34.40 -42.92 29.76
N ASN A 45 34.40 -41.79 30.49
CA ASN A 45 35.20 -41.60 31.69
C ASN A 45 34.81 -42.56 32.83
N GLN A 46 33.52 -42.81 33.04
CA GLN A 46 33.05 -43.79 34.03
C GLN A 46 33.50 -45.22 33.71
N ARG A 47 33.49 -45.62 32.43
CA ARG A 47 33.97 -46.95 32.01
C ARG A 47 35.48 -47.09 32.18
N LEU A 48 36.25 -46.04 31.91
CA LEU A 48 37.70 -45.99 32.16
C LEU A 48 38.04 -46.18 33.65
N LEU A 49 37.32 -45.50 34.54
CA LEU A 49 37.51 -45.65 36.00
C LEU A 49 37.10 -47.04 36.50
N SER A 50 36.09 -47.66 35.87
CA SER A 50 35.60 -49.00 36.22
C SER A 50 36.54 -50.12 35.79
N SER A 51 37.22 -50.00 34.65
CA SER A 51 38.18 -51.02 34.19
C SER A 51 39.43 -51.09 35.08
N GLN A 52 39.86 -49.96 35.65
CA GLN A 52 40.98 -49.91 36.60
C GLN A 52 40.65 -50.58 37.95
N HIS A 53 39.38 -50.59 38.37
CA HIS A 53 38.94 -51.20 39.64
C HIS A 53 38.62 -52.70 39.54
N GLY A 54 38.48 -53.27 38.33
CA GLY A 54 38.24 -54.69 38.11
C GLY A 54 39.42 -55.62 38.43
N SER A 55 40.61 -55.06 38.64
CA SER A 55 41.87 -55.83 38.74
C SER A 55 42.39 -56.07 40.17
N GLN A 56 41.67 -55.67 41.23
CA GLN A 56 42.17 -55.77 42.62
C GLN A 56 41.50 -56.82 43.52
N CYS A 57 40.77 -57.80 43.00
CA CYS A 57 40.27 -58.90 43.83
C CYS A 57 40.32 -60.27 43.13
N ARG A 58 41.51 -60.87 43.02
CA ARG A 58 41.68 -62.32 42.81
C ARG A 58 43.02 -62.80 43.37
N GLN A 59 42.95 -63.68 44.39
CA GLN A 59 44.09 -64.43 44.92
C GLN A 59 44.58 -65.49 43.90
N PRO A 60 45.85 -65.96 43.98
CA PRO A 60 46.49 -66.69 42.89
C PRO A 60 46.32 -68.21 43.03
N THR A 61 45.81 -68.86 41.99
CA THR A 61 46.05 -70.30 41.76
C THR A 61 46.08 -70.61 40.26
N SER A 62 47.13 -71.35 39.86
CA SER A 62 47.43 -72.00 38.55
C SER A 62 48.17 -71.16 37.51
N PRO A 63 49.29 -71.68 36.94
CA PRO A 63 49.92 -71.14 35.76
C PRO A 63 49.40 -71.90 34.53
N ASP A 64 48.60 -71.24 33.69
CA ASP A 64 48.60 -71.45 32.24
C ASP A 64 47.66 -70.44 31.57
N SER A 65 48.08 -70.01 30.37
CA SER A 65 47.38 -69.17 29.40
C SER A 65 47.24 -67.65 29.68
N THR A 66 48.08 -66.91 28.94
CA THR A 66 47.78 -65.64 28.24
C THR A 66 47.22 -64.47 29.06
N SER A 67 48.12 -63.74 29.71
CA SER A 67 47.92 -62.30 29.97
C SER A 67 48.45 -61.51 28.77
N ASP A 68 47.71 -61.56 27.68
CA ASP A 68 47.85 -60.61 26.58
C ASP A 68 47.01 -59.38 26.97
N PHE A 69 47.47 -58.66 28.00
CA PHE A 69 46.96 -57.31 28.28
C PHE A 69 47.67 -56.39 27.29
N ASP A 70 47.03 -56.25 26.14
CA ASP A 70 47.55 -55.52 25.00
C ASP A 70 47.69 -54.03 25.37
N VAL A 71 48.93 -53.55 25.44
CA VAL A 71 49.28 -52.14 25.71
C VAL A 71 48.70 -51.21 24.62
N LEU A 72 48.24 -51.77 23.50
CA LEU A 72 47.54 -51.09 22.42
C LEU A 72 46.04 -50.84 22.67
N GLU A 73 45.42 -51.37 23.74
CA GLU A 73 44.00 -51.09 24.03
C GLU A 73 43.75 -49.66 24.54
N LEU A 74 44.79 -48.94 24.98
CA LEU A 74 44.66 -47.57 25.49
C LEU A 74 44.70 -46.48 24.39
N ASP A 75 45.43 -46.70 23.29
CA ASP A 75 45.57 -45.75 22.17
C ASP A 75 44.23 -45.39 21.49
N PRO A 76 43.29 -46.33 21.24
CA PRO A 76 41.99 -46.02 20.63
C PRO A 76 41.10 -45.12 21.50
N TYR A 77 41.30 -45.13 22.83
CA TYR A 77 40.50 -44.32 23.76
C TYR A 77 41.03 -42.90 23.88
N ASP A 78 42.35 -42.69 23.78
CA ASP A 78 42.94 -41.34 23.72
C ASP A 78 42.55 -40.61 22.43
N GLU A 79 42.54 -41.31 21.29
CA GLU A 79 42.11 -40.73 20.01
C GLU A 79 40.62 -40.32 20.04
N LEU A 80 39.76 -41.16 20.65
CA LEU A 80 38.34 -40.86 20.84
C LEU A 80 38.13 -39.67 21.79
N HIS A 81 38.91 -39.58 22.88
CA HIS A 81 38.80 -38.48 23.84
C HIS A 81 39.19 -37.14 23.21
N LEU A 82 40.30 -37.12 22.47
CA LEU A 82 40.74 -35.94 21.73
C LEU A 82 39.74 -35.52 20.66
N PHE A 83 39.11 -36.48 19.96
CA PHE A 83 38.05 -36.21 19.01
C PHE A 83 36.80 -35.59 19.67
N LEU A 84 36.36 -36.14 20.81
CA LEU A 84 35.23 -35.60 21.57
C LEU A 84 35.52 -34.19 22.10
N GLN A 85 36.73 -33.94 22.60
CA GLN A 85 37.14 -32.61 23.05
C GLN A 85 37.14 -31.60 21.90
N ARG A 86 37.68 -31.98 20.74
CA ARG A 86 37.68 -31.12 19.55
C ARG A 86 36.26 -30.83 19.04
N LEU A 87 35.38 -31.84 19.03
CA LEU A 87 33.96 -31.62 18.72
C LEU A 87 33.28 -30.69 19.72
N HIS A 88 33.65 -30.76 21.00
CA HIS A 88 33.12 -29.88 22.03
C HIS A 88 33.54 -28.42 21.79
N GLU A 89 34.81 -28.20 21.44
CA GLU A 89 35.35 -26.88 21.09
C GLU A 89 34.69 -26.31 19.82
N ASP A 90 34.59 -27.10 18.75
CA ASP A 90 33.95 -26.67 17.49
C ASP A 90 32.46 -26.30 17.72
N MET A 91 31.75 -27.06 18.56
CA MET A 91 30.36 -26.79 18.90
C MET A 91 30.17 -25.56 19.79
N ALA A 92 31.11 -25.30 20.70
CA ALA A 92 31.11 -24.07 21.51
C ALA A 92 31.31 -22.83 20.62
N GLN A 93 32.24 -22.89 19.66
CA GLN A 93 32.45 -21.83 18.67
C GLN A 93 31.20 -21.61 17.79
N LEU A 94 30.50 -22.67 17.40
CA LEU A 94 29.23 -22.55 16.67
C LEU A 94 28.14 -21.88 17.50
N ALA A 95 28.02 -22.20 18.79
CA ALA A 95 27.04 -21.57 19.67
C ALA A 95 27.27 -20.05 19.79
N GLU A 96 28.52 -19.64 20.01
CA GLU A 96 28.92 -18.22 20.06
C GLU A 96 28.70 -17.51 18.70
N GLY A 97 28.95 -18.21 17.59
CA GLY A 97 28.67 -17.73 16.25
C GLY A 97 27.18 -17.48 16.00
N ILE A 98 26.29 -18.36 16.49
CA ILE A 98 24.84 -18.19 16.36
C ILE A 98 24.36 -17.01 17.21
N GLU A 99 24.86 -16.84 18.44
CA GLU A 99 24.51 -15.69 19.29
C GLU A 99 24.96 -14.36 18.66
N SER A 100 26.18 -14.32 18.13
CA SER A 100 26.70 -13.16 17.38
C SER A 100 25.86 -12.85 16.14
N PHE A 101 25.37 -13.89 15.44
CA PHE A 101 24.50 -13.73 14.29
C PHE A 101 23.13 -13.17 14.69
N ASP A 102 22.55 -13.60 15.81
CA ASP A 102 21.28 -13.04 16.30
C ASP A 102 21.41 -11.54 16.60
N LEU A 103 22.48 -11.15 17.31
CA LEU A 103 22.78 -9.74 17.57
C LEU A 103 22.92 -8.93 16.26
N PHE A 104 23.59 -9.48 15.26
CA PHE A 104 23.70 -8.86 13.93
C PHE A 104 22.33 -8.67 13.26
N VAL A 105 21.47 -9.69 13.29
CA VAL A 105 20.11 -9.62 12.74
C VAL A 105 19.29 -8.55 13.46
N GLN A 106 19.38 -8.47 14.79
CA GLN A 106 18.70 -7.45 15.57
C GLN A 106 19.18 -6.03 15.23
N GLN A 107 20.49 -5.82 15.13
CA GLN A 107 21.07 -4.53 14.73
C GLN A 107 20.65 -4.13 13.31
N SER A 108 20.69 -5.07 12.37
CA SER A 108 20.26 -4.86 10.99
C SER A 108 18.78 -4.43 10.92
N ARG A 109 17.90 -5.06 11.71
CA ARG A 109 16.48 -4.64 11.84
C ARG A 109 16.35 -3.19 12.30
N LEU A 110 17.13 -2.77 13.30
CA LEU A 110 17.11 -1.39 13.80
C LEU A 110 17.59 -0.40 12.74
N HIS A 111 18.67 -0.73 12.01
CA HIS A 111 19.16 0.09 10.91
C HIS A 111 18.14 0.22 9.78
N LEU A 112 17.51 -0.87 9.36
CA LEU A 112 16.45 -0.84 8.33
C LEU A 112 15.25 -0.01 8.79
N LYS A 113 14.82 -0.13 10.05
CA LYS A 113 13.74 0.71 10.61
C LYS A 113 14.12 2.19 10.56
N LYS A 114 15.36 2.54 10.94
CA LYS A 114 15.84 3.92 10.90
C LYS A 114 15.92 4.45 9.48
N GLN A 115 16.49 3.69 8.55
CA GLN A 115 16.58 4.07 7.14
C GLN A 115 15.19 4.28 6.52
N LYS A 116 14.23 3.40 6.82
CA LYS A 116 12.83 3.57 6.38
C LYS A 116 12.22 4.88 6.89
N ARG A 117 12.38 5.20 8.18
CA ARG A 117 11.90 6.48 8.74
C ARG A 117 12.52 7.68 8.04
N LEU A 118 13.82 7.65 7.78
CA LEU A 118 14.51 8.72 7.05
C LEU A 118 13.97 8.88 5.62
N LEU A 119 13.71 7.77 4.92
CA LEU A 119 13.12 7.80 3.58
C LEU A 119 11.69 8.37 3.60
N THR A 120 10.85 7.97 4.56
CA THR A 120 9.49 8.51 4.70
C THR A 120 9.52 10.00 4.98
N ASN A 121 10.34 10.45 5.95
CA ASN A 121 10.49 11.88 6.25
C ASN A 121 11.00 12.66 5.04
N GLY A 122 12.00 12.14 4.32
CA GLY A 122 12.50 12.79 3.11
C GLY A 122 11.47 12.88 1.99
N GLN A 123 10.60 11.87 1.85
CA GLN A 123 9.47 11.94 0.93
C GLN A 123 8.47 13.03 1.34
N GLU A 124 8.16 13.15 2.63
CA GLU A 124 7.30 14.23 3.15
C GLU A 124 7.90 15.61 2.90
N ASP A 125 9.19 15.79 3.12
CA ASP A 125 9.90 17.05 2.86
C ASP A 125 9.86 17.42 1.36
N LEU A 126 10.04 16.43 0.48
CA LEU A 126 9.91 16.63 -0.97
C LEU A 126 8.48 17.00 -1.39
N LEU A 127 7.47 16.39 -0.74
CA LEU A 127 6.07 16.78 -0.95
C LEU A 127 5.86 18.23 -0.52
N GLN A 128 6.35 18.62 0.65
CA GLN A 128 6.23 20.01 1.16
C GLN A 128 6.89 21.03 0.22
N ALA A 129 8.08 20.71 -0.32
CA ALA A 129 8.81 21.60 -1.22
C ALA A 129 8.06 21.92 -2.53
N ARG A 130 7.14 21.04 -2.97
CA ARG A 130 6.34 21.23 -4.19
C ARG A 130 4.88 21.64 -3.93
N MET A 131 4.56 22.00 -2.69
CA MET A 131 3.22 22.49 -2.35
C MET A 131 2.98 23.86 -2.97
N VAL A 132 1.77 24.08 -3.46
CA VAL A 132 1.29 25.34 -4.00
C VAL A 132 -0.03 25.72 -3.31
N PRO A 133 -0.32 27.02 -3.15
CA PRO A 133 -1.60 27.45 -2.60
C PRO A 133 -2.72 27.11 -3.58
N LEU A 134 -3.79 26.50 -3.07
CA LEU A 134 -4.96 26.10 -3.84
C LEU A 134 -5.64 27.30 -4.54
N GLY A 135 -5.42 28.51 -4.03
CA GLY A 135 -5.81 29.77 -4.66
C GLY A 135 -5.34 29.90 -6.11
N GLN A 136 -4.20 29.32 -6.52
CA GLN A 136 -3.76 29.33 -7.92
C GLN A 136 -4.76 28.63 -8.85
N VAL A 137 -5.44 27.59 -8.37
CA VAL A 137 -6.50 26.89 -9.10
C VAL A 137 -7.79 27.71 -9.04
N PHE A 138 -8.20 28.15 -7.85
CA PHE A 138 -9.47 28.84 -7.63
C PHE A 138 -9.56 30.18 -8.37
N ASN A 139 -8.46 30.91 -8.47
CA ASN A 139 -8.40 32.21 -9.15
C ASN A 139 -8.62 32.11 -10.68
N ARG A 140 -8.61 30.91 -11.24
CA ARG A 140 -8.93 30.67 -12.66
C ARG A 140 -10.42 30.53 -12.94
N PHE A 141 -11.26 30.33 -11.90
CA PHE A 141 -12.71 30.13 -12.07
C PHE A 141 -13.52 31.42 -12.32
N PRO A 142 -13.24 32.58 -11.68
CA PRO A 142 -13.98 33.81 -11.93
C PRO A 142 -14.15 34.19 -13.41
N PRO A 143 -13.11 34.18 -14.27
CA PRO A 143 -13.27 34.54 -15.68
C PRO A 143 -14.16 33.56 -16.43
N VAL A 144 -14.08 32.25 -16.13
CA VAL A 144 -14.92 31.24 -16.78
C VAL A 144 -16.38 31.39 -16.37
N LEU A 145 -16.64 31.67 -15.08
CA LEU A 145 -18.00 31.92 -14.59
C LEU A 145 -18.59 33.22 -15.15
N GLN A 146 -17.81 34.28 -15.31
CA GLN A 146 -18.28 35.52 -15.94
C GLN A 146 -18.72 35.30 -17.40
N GLN A 147 -17.99 34.46 -18.15
CA GLN A 147 -18.40 34.06 -19.50
C GLN A 147 -19.74 33.32 -19.48
N LEU A 148 -19.93 32.38 -18.55
CA LEU A 148 -21.18 31.63 -18.38
C LEU A 148 -22.36 32.54 -17.95
N CYS A 149 -22.12 33.48 -17.06
CA CYS A 149 -23.12 34.48 -16.64
C CYS A 149 -23.61 35.29 -17.85
N THR A 150 -22.69 35.68 -18.72
CA THR A 150 -22.99 36.46 -19.94
C THR A 150 -23.78 35.62 -20.95
N SER A 151 -23.42 34.35 -21.18
CA SER A 151 -24.10 33.50 -22.16
C SER A 151 -25.48 33.03 -21.71
N HIS A 152 -25.67 32.80 -20.41
CA HIS A 152 -26.94 32.29 -19.85
C HIS A 152 -27.81 33.35 -19.18
N GLN A 153 -27.39 34.63 -19.19
CA GLN A 153 -28.13 35.75 -18.60
C GLN A 153 -28.50 35.51 -17.12
N LYS A 154 -27.59 34.87 -16.37
CA LYS A 154 -27.71 34.64 -14.93
C LYS A 154 -26.66 35.47 -14.18
N SER A 155 -26.98 35.94 -12.98
CA SER A 155 -26.04 36.64 -12.10
C SER A 155 -25.59 35.72 -10.97
N VAL A 156 -24.27 35.56 -10.79
CA VAL A 156 -23.67 34.72 -9.74
C VAL A 156 -22.46 35.41 -9.11
N ASP A 157 -22.40 35.37 -7.78
CA ASP A 157 -21.27 35.76 -6.95
C ASP A 157 -20.48 34.49 -6.55
N LEU A 158 -19.22 34.41 -6.96
CA LEU A 158 -18.30 33.33 -6.57
C LEU A 158 -17.46 33.78 -5.37
N ARG A 159 -17.67 33.13 -4.23
CA ARG A 159 -16.90 33.38 -3.01
C ARG A 159 -15.83 32.31 -2.83
N LEU A 160 -14.59 32.75 -2.68
CA LEU A 160 -13.44 31.87 -2.47
C LEU A 160 -12.96 32.00 -1.03
N GLN A 161 -12.89 30.88 -0.31
CA GLN A 161 -12.38 30.82 1.07
C GLN A 161 -11.30 29.74 1.19
N GLY A 162 -10.29 30.00 2.02
CA GLY A 162 -9.20 29.03 2.21
C GLY A 162 -8.25 28.90 1.02
N THR A 163 -8.07 29.95 0.22
CA THR A 163 -7.17 29.98 -0.93
C THR A 163 -5.70 29.76 -0.55
N GLN A 164 -5.35 29.98 0.71
CA GLN A 164 -4.02 29.78 1.29
C GLN A 164 -3.68 28.32 1.60
N VAL A 165 -4.66 27.40 1.54
CA VAL A 165 -4.44 25.98 1.80
C VAL A 165 -3.43 25.42 0.82
N LEU A 166 -2.40 24.75 1.33
CA LEU A 166 -1.33 24.17 0.53
C LEU A 166 -1.71 22.78 0.03
N ILE A 167 -1.48 22.54 -1.26
CA ILE A 167 -1.71 21.26 -1.91
C ILE A 167 -0.59 20.95 -2.90
N ASP A 168 -0.38 19.67 -3.17
CA ASP A 168 0.58 19.20 -4.13
C ASP A 168 0.33 19.79 -5.53
N LYS A 169 1.37 20.32 -6.19
CA LYS A 169 1.23 20.91 -7.53
C LYS A 169 0.60 19.95 -8.56
N VAL A 170 0.99 18.68 -8.57
CA VAL A 170 0.46 17.69 -9.53
C VAL A 170 -1.01 17.40 -9.25
N ILE A 171 -1.39 17.36 -7.98
CA ILE A 171 -2.79 17.18 -7.58
C ILE A 171 -3.59 18.43 -7.93
N ALA A 172 -3.06 19.63 -7.67
CA ALA A 172 -3.71 20.90 -7.99
C ALA A 172 -4.08 21.00 -9.49
N GLU A 173 -3.15 20.62 -10.37
CA GLU A 173 -3.39 20.59 -11.82
C GLU A 173 -4.50 19.62 -12.21
N LYS A 174 -4.52 18.42 -11.61
CA LYS A 174 -5.55 17.39 -11.85
C LYS A 174 -6.92 17.75 -11.27
N LEU A 175 -6.97 18.57 -10.22
CA LEU A 175 -8.22 19.00 -9.60
C LEU A 175 -8.93 20.12 -10.36
N TYR A 176 -8.25 20.80 -11.28
CA TYR A 176 -8.85 21.91 -12.03
C TYR A 176 -10.11 21.50 -12.79
N ASP A 177 -10.05 20.46 -13.62
CA ASP A 177 -11.20 20.05 -14.45
C ASP A 177 -12.37 19.50 -13.62
N PRO A 178 -12.17 18.61 -12.62
CA PRO A 178 -13.25 18.16 -11.75
C PRO A 178 -13.92 19.30 -10.97
N LEU A 179 -13.15 20.23 -10.39
CA LEU A 179 -13.71 21.35 -9.65
C LEU A 179 -14.45 22.31 -10.57
N LEU A 180 -13.92 22.58 -11.76
CA LEU A 180 -14.61 23.38 -12.77
C LEU A 180 -15.93 22.74 -13.19
N HIS A 181 -15.95 21.41 -13.33
CA HIS A 181 -17.18 20.69 -13.63
C HIS A 181 -18.23 20.85 -12.52
N LEU A 182 -17.83 20.73 -11.25
CA LEU A 182 -18.74 20.94 -10.13
C LEU A 182 -19.25 22.39 -10.05
N VAL A 183 -18.39 23.38 -10.29
CA VAL A 183 -18.79 24.80 -10.34
C VAL A 183 -19.75 25.07 -11.50
N ARG A 184 -19.54 24.45 -12.66
CA ARG A 184 -20.49 24.51 -13.79
C ARG A 184 -21.82 23.87 -13.44
N ASN A 185 -21.82 22.70 -12.80
CA ASN A 185 -23.05 22.04 -12.37
C ASN A 185 -23.83 22.90 -11.37
N ALA A 186 -23.14 23.53 -10.43
CA ALA A 186 -23.74 24.49 -9.51
C ALA A 186 -24.35 25.70 -10.26
N PHE A 187 -23.69 26.22 -11.29
CA PHE A 187 -24.20 27.32 -12.11
C PHE A 187 -25.40 26.93 -13.00
N ASP A 188 -25.29 25.81 -13.72
CA ASP A 188 -26.28 25.37 -14.71
C ASP A 188 -27.55 24.86 -14.04
N HIS A 189 -27.40 24.02 -13.01
CA HIS A 189 -28.49 23.33 -12.35
C HIS A 189 -28.85 23.90 -10.98
N GLY A 190 -27.87 24.38 -10.21
CA GLY A 190 -28.12 24.98 -8.89
C GLY A 190 -28.75 26.37 -9.03
N ILE A 191 -28.07 27.28 -9.74
CA ILE A 191 -28.51 28.67 -9.84
C ILE A 191 -29.69 28.83 -10.80
N GLU A 192 -30.80 29.28 -10.24
CA GLU A 192 -32.03 29.62 -10.94
C GLU A 192 -31.94 30.98 -11.65
N ALA A 193 -32.78 31.20 -12.66
CA ALA A 193 -32.91 32.51 -13.31
C ALA A 193 -33.43 33.58 -12.33
N VAL A 194 -33.09 34.86 -12.56
CA VAL A 194 -33.43 35.99 -11.67
C VAL A 194 -34.93 36.03 -11.35
N ASP A 195 -35.80 35.84 -12.34
CA ASP A 195 -37.26 35.85 -12.15
C ASP A 195 -37.74 34.75 -11.20
N ARG A 196 -37.20 33.53 -11.32
CA ARG A 196 -37.50 32.40 -10.41
C ARG A 196 -37.01 32.69 -8.99
N ARG A 197 -35.83 33.31 -8.85
CA ARG A 197 -35.27 33.67 -7.54
C ARG A 197 -36.12 34.72 -6.83
N ARG A 198 -36.57 35.75 -7.56
CA ARG A 198 -37.51 36.77 -7.05
C ARG A 198 -38.83 36.16 -6.58
N GLN A 199 -39.41 35.25 -7.37
CA GLN A 199 -40.64 34.53 -6.99
C GLN A 199 -40.46 33.70 -5.70
N ARG A 200 -39.23 33.22 -5.44
CA ARG A 200 -38.88 32.44 -4.24
C ARG A 200 -38.36 33.31 -3.08
N GLY A 201 -38.38 34.64 -3.20
CA GLY A 201 -37.89 35.56 -2.17
C GLY A 201 -36.37 35.51 -1.95
N LYS A 202 -35.61 34.98 -2.92
CA LYS A 202 -34.14 34.89 -2.87
C LYS A 202 -33.49 36.13 -3.50
N PRO A 203 -32.22 36.44 -3.16
CA PRO A 203 -31.46 37.49 -3.82
C PRO A 203 -31.36 37.29 -5.33
N ASP A 204 -31.38 38.39 -6.09
CA ASP A 204 -31.27 38.38 -7.57
C ASP A 204 -29.98 37.72 -8.07
N THR A 205 -28.89 37.87 -7.30
CA THR A 205 -27.59 37.24 -7.59
C THR A 205 -27.47 35.94 -6.78
N GLY A 206 -27.24 34.83 -7.48
CA GLY A 206 -26.94 33.54 -6.84
C GLY A 206 -25.56 33.52 -6.21
N MET A 207 -25.34 32.63 -5.25
CA MET A 207 -24.06 32.50 -4.57
C MET A 207 -23.51 31.09 -4.77
N ILE A 208 -22.24 31.00 -5.18
CA ILE A 208 -21.46 29.77 -5.14
C ILE A 208 -20.27 30.01 -4.21
N LEU A 209 -20.17 29.24 -3.13
CA LEU A 209 -19.06 29.25 -2.19
C LEU A 209 -18.13 28.07 -2.49
N LEU A 210 -16.85 28.38 -2.68
CA LEU A 210 -15.78 27.40 -2.80
C LEU A 210 -14.84 27.57 -1.61
N GLN A 211 -14.83 26.58 -0.72
CA GLN A 211 -14.09 26.64 0.53
C GLN A 211 -13.11 25.48 0.63
N ALA A 212 -11.90 25.74 1.10
CA ALA A 212 -10.93 24.70 1.44
C ALA A 212 -10.38 24.88 2.85
N TYR A 213 -10.20 23.77 3.56
CA TYR A 213 -9.59 23.76 4.89
C TYR A 213 -8.96 22.40 5.20
N HIS A 214 -8.06 22.39 6.19
CA HIS A 214 -7.49 21.15 6.71
C HIS A 214 -8.36 20.60 7.83
N GLN A 215 -8.72 19.32 7.73
CA GLN A 215 -9.42 18.57 8.75
C GLN A 215 -8.54 17.37 9.17
N GLY A 216 -7.75 17.57 10.22
CA GLY A 216 -6.73 16.59 10.63
C GLY A 216 -5.64 16.45 9.57
N ASN A 217 -5.47 15.22 9.05
CA ASN A 217 -4.50 14.91 7.99
C ASN A 217 -5.09 14.95 6.58
N ARG A 218 -6.32 15.45 6.41
CA ARG A 218 -7.01 15.54 5.11
C ARG A 218 -7.26 17.00 4.76
N THR A 219 -7.12 17.32 3.48
CA THR A 219 -7.59 18.59 2.93
C THR A 219 -9.01 18.39 2.42
N THR A 220 -9.95 19.13 2.99
CA THR A 220 -11.36 19.12 2.60
C THR A 220 -11.61 20.31 1.68
N ILE A 221 -12.26 20.06 0.54
CA ILE A 221 -12.73 21.09 -0.39
C ILE A 221 -14.25 20.96 -0.46
N GLU A 222 -14.94 22.04 -0.12
CA GLU A 222 -16.39 22.12 -0.11
C GLU A 222 -16.87 23.11 -1.17
N ILE A 223 -17.96 22.73 -1.83
CA ILE A 223 -18.64 23.54 -2.83
C ILE A 223 -20.09 23.64 -2.40
N GLN A 224 -20.57 24.85 -2.23
CA GLN A 224 -21.94 25.12 -1.80
C GLN A 224 -22.58 26.13 -2.74
N ASP A 225 -23.83 25.88 -3.12
CA ASP A 225 -24.66 26.82 -3.85
C ASP A 225 -25.93 27.16 -3.05
N ASP A 226 -26.51 28.33 -3.31
CA ASP A 226 -27.79 28.77 -2.72
C ASP A 226 -28.99 28.52 -3.65
N GLY A 227 -28.83 27.56 -4.56
CA GLY A 227 -29.71 27.27 -5.66
C GLY A 227 -31.02 26.57 -5.30
N GLY A 228 -31.67 26.02 -6.32
CA GLY A 228 -32.94 25.29 -6.19
C GLY A 228 -32.84 23.93 -5.51
N GLY A 229 -31.61 23.45 -5.24
CA GLY A 229 -31.34 22.11 -4.76
C GLY A 229 -31.51 21.04 -5.84
N LEU A 230 -31.25 19.79 -5.48
CA LEU A 230 -31.39 18.65 -6.38
C LEU A 230 -32.88 18.32 -6.60
N ASN A 231 -33.30 18.26 -7.87
CA ASN A 231 -34.62 17.75 -8.23
C ASN A 231 -34.58 16.22 -8.35
N TYR A 232 -34.84 15.54 -7.24
CA TYR A 232 -34.80 14.07 -7.16
C TYR A 232 -35.78 13.38 -8.12
N ASP A 233 -36.90 14.02 -8.44
CA ASP A 233 -37.88 13.45 -9.38
C ASP A 233 -37.34 13.44 -10.81
N LYS A 234 -36.69 14.53 -11.24
CA LYS A 234 -35.99 14.58 -12.53
C LYS A 234 -34.84 13.58 -12.59
N ILE A 235 -34.07 13.45 -11.51
CA ILE A 235 -32.97 12.48 -11.44
C ILE A 235 -33.52 11.05 -11.57
N ARG A 236 -34.60 10.73 -10.86
CA ARG A 236 -35.27 9.41 -10.92
C ARG A 236 -35.78 9.12 -12.33
N GLN A 237 -36.44 10.08 -12.97
CA GLN A 237 -36.94 9.93 -14.34
C GLN A 237 -35.79 9.68 -15.34
N ARG A 238 -34.70 10.44 -15.24
CA ARG A 238 -33.52 10.27 -16.11
C ARG A 238 -32.78 8.95 -15.88
N ALA A 239 -32.70 8.50 -14.62
CA ALA A 239 -32.13 7.21 -14.27
C ALA A 239 -32.97 6.05 -14.85
N GLN A 240 -34.30 6.19 -14.87
CA GLN A 240 -35.21 5.24 -15.51
C GLN A 240 -35.05 5.21 -17.03
N GLU A 241 -35.02 6.37 -17.69
CA GLU A 241 -34.84 6.48 -19.15
C GLU A 241 -33.53 5.86 -19.63
N ARG A 242 -32.47 5.98 -18.83
CA ARG A 242 -31.14 5.44 -19.14
C ARG A 242 -30.89 4.03 -18.63
N GLN A 243 -31.91 3.39 -18.04
CA GLN A 243 -31.84 2.02 -17.50
C GLN A 243 -30.68 1.81 -16.50
N LEU A 244 -30.29 2.86 -15.77
CA LEU A 244 -29.19 2.80 -14.80
C LEU A 244 -29.56 2.05 -13.53
N LEU A 245 -30.85 1.99 -13.23
CA LEU A 245 -31.44 1.27 -12.11
C LEU A 245 -32.69 0.56 -12.60
N SER A 246 -32.97 -0.61 -12.03
CA SER A 246 -34.20 -1.33 -12.31
C SER A 246 -35.42 -0.60 -11.71
N PRO A 247 -36.64 -0.80 -12.24
CA PRO A 247 -37.85 -0.10 -11.76
C PRO A 247 -38.10 -0.30 -10.25
N ASN A 248 -37.76 -1.48 -9.72
CA ASN A 248 -37.87 -1.80 -8.29
C ASN A 248 -36.84 -1.05 -7.44
N GLU A 249 -35.61 -0.87 -7.94
CA GLU A 249 -34.57 -0.10 -7.26
C GLU A 249 -34.90 1.40 -7.28
N LEU A 250 -35.45 1.93 -8.37
CA LEU A 250 -35.88 3.34 -8.45
C LEU A 250 -37.04 3.68 -7.51
N ALA A 251 -37.95 2.73 -7.28
CA ALA A 251 -39.09 2.88 -6.37
C ALA A 251 -38.66 2.94 -4.89
N THR A 252 -37.53 2.30 -4.54
CA THR A 252 -37.00 2.23 -3.18
C THR A 252 -35.77 3.12 -2.96
N ALA A 253 -35.26 3.76 -4.01
CA ALA A 253 -34.06 4.58 -3.97
C ALA A 253 -34.21 5.77 -3.01
N THR A 254 -33.27 5.85 -2.07
CA THR A 254 -33.13 6.99 -1.16
C THR A 254 -32.54 8.20 -1.88
N SER A 255 -32.75 9.40 -1.31
CA SER A 255 -32.16 10.64 -1.83
C SER A 255 -30.63 10.57 -1.96
N ALA A 256 -29.95 9.88 -1.03
CA ALA A 256 -28.51 9.66 -1.07
C ALA A 256 -28.08 8.83 -2.28
N GLN A 257 -28.78 7.71 -2.56
CA GLN A 257 -28.52 6.86 -3.73
C GLN A 257 -28.79 7.60 -5.04
N LEU A 258 -29.84 8.42 -5.10
CA LEU A 258 -30.13 9.26 -6.26
C LEU A 258 -29.07 10.34 -6.47
N ALA A 259 -28.53 10.92 -5.40
CA ALA A 259 -27.43 11.89 -5.50
C ALA A 259 -26.12 11.23 -5.98
N GLU A 260 -25.87 9.96 -5.62
CA GLU A 260 -24.70 9.21 -6.07
C GLU A 260 -24.66 9.02 -7.59
N LEU A 261 -25.84 8.89 -8.23
CA LEU A 261 -25.95 8.79 -9.68
C LEU A 261 -25.41 10.04 -10.41
N LEU A 262 -25.41 11.21 -9.76
CA LEU A 262 -24.86 12.45 -10.34
C LEU A 262 -23.35 12.37 -10.55
N PHE A 263 -22.67 11.44 -9.88
CA PHE A 263 -21.22 11.23 -10.02
C PHE A 263 -20.88 10.14 -11.03
N GLN A 264 -21.87 9.48 -11.66
CA GLN A 264 -21.61 8.54 -12.74
C GLN A 264 -21.24 9.26 -14.04
N PRO A 265 -20.15 8.86 -14.72
CA PRO A 265 -19.71 9.51 -15.95
C PRO A 265 -20.79 9.40 -17.03
N GLY A 266 -21.15 10.54 -17.62
CA GLY A 266 -22.17 10.64 -18.66
C GLY A 266 -23.59 10.89 -18.15
N PHE A 267 -23.86 10.81 -16.84
CA PHE A 267 -25.16 11.19 -16.26
C PHE A 267 -25.27 12.71 -16.16
N SER A 268 -26.30 13.28 -16.79
CA SER A 268 -26.64 14.70 -16.69
C SER A 268 -28.15 14.85 -16.74
N THR A 269 -28.67 15.78 -15.96
CA THR A 269 -30.09 16.12 -15.90
C THR A 269 -30.50 17.17 -16.95
N ALA A 270 -29.57 17.64 -17.77
CA ALA A 270 -29.83 18.58 -18.86
C ALA A 270 -30.58 17.92 -20.02
N ASP A 271 -31.60 18.61 -20.55
CA ASP A 271 -32.39 18.15 -21.70
C ASP A 271 -31.63 18.17 -23.03
N GLN A 272 -30.52 18.92 -23.10
CA GLN A 272 -29.62 18.92 -24.23
C GLN A 272 -28.20 18.58 -23.79
N VAL A 273 -27.55 17.70 -24.55
CA VAL A 273 -26.09 17.56 -24.50
C VAL A 273 -25.51 18.85 -25.06
N SER A 274 -25.27 19.83 -24.18
CA SER A 274 -24.65 21.09 -24.60
C SER A 274 -23.25 20.77 -25.12
N GLN A 275 -22.97 21.15 -26.38
CA GLN A 275 -21.73 20.87 -27.12
C GLN A 275 -20.53 21.66 -26.56
N LEU A 276 -20.19 21.47 -25.29
CA LEU A 276 -19.12 22.19 -24.60
C LEU A 276 -17.87 21.34 -24.28
N SER A 277 -17.74 20.15 -24.88
CA SER A 277 -16.51 19.34 -24.81
C SER A 277 -15.63 19.44 -26.06
N GLY A 278 -15.87 20.41 -26.94
CA GLY A 278 -15.14 20.54 -28.21
C GLY A 278 -14.19 21.73 -28.28
N ARG A 279 -12.96 21.61 -27.73
CA ARG A 279 -11.72 22.08 -28.40
C ARG A 279 -10.44 21.84 -27.59
N GLY A 280 -9.53 21.08 -28.21
CA GLY A 280 -8.10 20.99 -27.93
C GLY A 280 -7.71 19.78 -27.09
N GLY A 281 -7.03 18.74 -27.56
CA GLY A 281 -6.42 18.44 -28.85
C GLY A 281 -5.54 17.21 -28.65
N GLY A 282 -5.61 16.22 -29.55
CA GLY A 282 -4.74 15.03 -29.54
C GLY A 282 -5.44 13.75 -29.98
N VAL A 283 -5.49 13.53 -31.31
CA VAL A 283 -5.44 12.24 -32.03
C VAL A 283 -5.69 10.97 -31.18
N GLY A 284 -6.81 10.26 -31.31
CA GLY A 284 -7.21 9.53 -32.52
C GLY A 284 -6.73 8.07 -32.45
N CYS A 285 -7.37 7.26 -31.60
CA CYS A 285 -7.27 5.79 -31.64
C CYS A 285 -8.20 5.23 -32.72
N GLY A 286 -7.73 4.27 -33.51
CA GLY A 286 -8.57 3.35 -34.29
C GLY A 286 -7.84 2.70 -35.46
N PRO A 287 -7.75 1.36 -35.54
CA PRO A 287 -7.07 0.65 -36.61
C PRO A 287 -7.91 0.67 -37.89
N GLN A 288 -7.29 0.94 -39.04
CA GLN A 288 -7.91 0.76 -40.34
C GLN A 288 -7.60 -0.64 -40.86
N SER A 289 -8.61 -1.50 -40.84
CA SER A 289 -8.73 -2.67 -41.71
C SER A 289 -9.33 -2.23 -43.05
N ASP A 290 -8.75 -2.75 -44.13
CA ASP A 290 -8.99 -2.43 -45.55
C ASP A 290 -10.46 -2.47 -46.01
N PRO A 291 -10.75 -1.88 -47.19
CA PRO A 291 -10.94 -2.76 -48.33
C PRO A 291 -10.37 -2.27 -49.68
N VAL A 292 -9.82 -3.25 -50.41
CA VAL A 292 -9.91 -3.51 -51.87
C VAL A 292 -9.52 -2.40 -52.86
N THR A 293 -8.48 -2.67 -53.65
CA THR A 293 -8.51 -2.40 -55.10
C THR A 293 -7.73 -3.48 -55.86
N ALA A 294 -8.32 -3.96 -56.93
CA ALA A 294 -7.83 -4.96 -57.87
C ALA A 294 -6.66 -4.47 -58.72
N GLY A 295 -5.87 -5.42 -59.26
CA GLY A 295 -4.95 -5.16 -60.36
C GLY A 295 -3.84 -6.19 -60.54
N ASP A 296 -4.19 -7.32 -61.16
CA ASP A 296 -3.49 -7.97 -62.28
C ASP A 296 -1.99 -8.33 -62.20
N GLY A 297 -1.64 -9.54 -62.66
CA GLY A 297 -0.25 -9.94 -62.94
C GLY A 297 0.05 -11.42 -62.73
N GLY A 298 -0.16 -12.23 -63.77
CA GLY A 298 0.01 -13.68 -63.79
C GLY A 298 1.42 -14.22 -63.51
N GLY A 299 1.51 -15.54 -63.37
CA GLY A 299 2.80 -16.24 -63.31
C GLY A 299 2.66 -17.68 -62.85
N ASN A 300 2.67 -18.58 -63.81
CA ASN A 300 2.60 -20.03 -63.68
C ASN A 300 3.89 -20.62 -63.06
N LEU A 301 3.73 -21.78 -62.41
CA LEU A 301 4.74 -22.73 -61.89
C LEU A 301 5.29 -22.48 -60.47
#